data_AF-A0A641APG5-F1
#
_entry.id   AF-A0A641APG5-F1
#
_cell.length_a   1.000
_cell.length_b   1.000
_cell.length_c   1.000
_cell.angle_alpha   90.00
_cell.angle_beta   90.00
_cell.angle_gamma   90.00
#
_symmetry.space_group_name_H-M   'P 1'
#
loop_
_entity.id
_entity.type
_entity.pdbx_description
1 polymer ?
#
loop_
_entity_poly.entity_id
_entity_poly.type
_entity_poly.pdbx_seq_one_letter_code
_entity_poly.pdbx_strand_id
1 'polypeptide(L)'
;MFSIGGASLPSSRSRRLGLVILASLVIAAALTFMTPSAQAVDKVAVTDGTLTWGVKQSWRSYIGEAGITVSGGVTRTTDGAFTWPITTGTYDDATKALDLRLAGSVRFTAHEGALDMTISSPRLVISGDEPQLFATVVSKDESSGQLVDFGETVQSKAARLTVAAPSDAARVITTGTLDWGIKKSFRDYVVGSIAHGAITVSDGAEKNDDGTFAFSVDSGTWDPKTQELSVDYDGTVQFTGHDGLLEVTVTDPELDATGDAGVLTAQVVSKSLEAGQPTDYGRIAIADVDTDGAISAAGSSLTIKDAPATLTETGAPAFGGFYTAGTALDPIGGTATLGAAVGGEPAVPAKPPTVAPSTGRVTPQLSAKLSKTSIRARQRAKVKIAVTLPGAKAGTLPTGQLVVRDGGTIISVRSLKASHRGRITVTLPRLAQGRHYVKVTLNGNPVQLPVTSPYRTLRVR
;
A
#
# COMPACT_ATOMS: atom_id res chain seq x y z
N MET A 1 46.24 46.23 59.02
CA MET A 1 47.29 45.62 58.17
C MET A 1 47.09 46.14 56.75
N PHE A 2 48.16 46.73 56.21
CA PHE A 2 48.33 47.50 54.97
C PHE A 2 47.68 46.86 53.71
N SER A 3 47.08 47.54 52.70
CA SER A 3 47.25 48.84 52.01
C SER A 3 47.96 48.73 50.65
N ILE A 4 47.26 49.19 49.57
CA ILE A 4 47.78 49.80 48.29
C ILE A 4 48.54 48.84 47.35
N GLY A 5 48.49 48.92 46.01
CA GLY A 5 47.94 49.86 45.04
C GLY A 5 48.49 49.53 43.64
N GLY A 6 47.92 50.14 42.61
CA GLY A 6 48.35 49.98 41.22
C GLY A 6 49.51 50.90 40.79
N ALA A 7 50.00 50.66 39.57
CA ALA A 7 50.72 51.54 38.63
C ALA A 7 51.29 50.63 37.52
N SER A 8 51.53 50.99 36.26
CA SER A 8 51.23 52.13 35.38
C SER A 8 51.74 51.72 33.98
N LEU A 9 51.07 52.17 32.91
CA LEU A 9 51.60 52.19 31.54
C LEU A 9 52.82 53.16 31.44
N PRO A 10 53.67 53.09 30.40
CA PRO A 10 53.46 53.87 29.16
C PRO A 10 54.02 53.12 27.91
N SER A 11 53.99 53.52 26.63
CA SER A 11 53.85 54.82 25.96
C SER A 11 53.53 54.62 24.45
N SER A 12 52.52 55.34 23.97
CA SER A 12 52.51 56.27 22.82
C SER A 12 52.70 55.86 21.33
N ARG A 13 51.92 56.60 20.51
CA ARG A 13 52.03 57.00 19.08
C ARG A 13 51.40 56.05 18.06
N SER A 14 50.15 56.24 17.64
CA SER A 14 49.53 57.31 16.79
C SER A 14 49.79 57.19 15.28
N ARG A 15 48.67 57.03 14.55
CA ARG A 15 48.31 57.55 13.21
C ARG A 15 48.22 56.56 12.02
N ARG A 16 46.95 56.43 11.60
CA ARG A 16 46.36 56.62 10.25
C ARG A 16 46.55 55.52 9.18
N LEU A 17 45.38 54.97 8.82
CA LEU A 17 44.83 54.64 7.50
C LEU A 17 45.79 54.60 6.29
N GLY A 18 45.70 53.50 5.55
CA GLY A 18 46.12 53.40 4.15
C GLY A 18 45.84 52.00 3.60
N LEU A 19 44.66 51.83 3.00
CA LEU A 19 44.33 50.72 2.11
C LEU A 19 45.23 50.82 0.85
N VAL A 20 45.73 49.70 0.31
CA VAL A 20 45.82 49.37 -1.14
C VAL A 20 46.50 48.01 -1.33
N ILE A 21 45.95 47.29 -2.30
CA ILE A 21 46.12 45.91 -2.78
C ILE A 21 47.46 45.71 -3.51
N LEU A 22 48.13 44.55 -3.38
CA LEU A 22 48.56 43.70 -4.52
C LEU A 22 49.24 42.38 -4.10
N ALA A 23 48.91 41.37 -4.89
CA ALA A 23 49.18 39.94 -4.82
C ALA A 23 50.64 39.49 -4.60
N SER A 24 50.79 38.33 -3.94
CA SER A 24 51.78 37.32 -4.31
C SER A 24 51.27 35.93 -3.90
N LEU A 25 51.09 35.10 -4.93
CA LEU A 25 50.60 33.74 -4.95
C LEU A 25 51.68 32.77 -4.45
N VAL A 26 51.41 31.99 -3.40
CA VAL A 26 52.16 30.77 -3.08
C VAL A 26 51.15 29.64 -3.04
N ILE A 27 51.19 28.77 -4.05
CA ILE A 27 50.40 27.54 -4.12
C ILE A 27 51.08 26.52 -3.20
N ALA A 28 50.55 26.36 -1.99
CA ALA A 28 50.77 25.17 -1.18
C ALA A 28 49.66 24.18 -1.49
N ALA A 29 50.01 23.06 -2.14
CA ALA A 29 49.11 21.93 -2.34
C ALA A 29 48.82 21.28 -0.98
N ALA A 30 47.79 21.75 -0.29
CA ALA A 30 47.18 21.04 0.81
C ALA A 30 46.37 19.87 0.22
N LEU A 31 46.83 18.64 0.43
CA LEU A 31 45.95 17.47 0.36
C LEU A 31 44.89 17.64 1.45
N THR A 32 43.76 18.24 1.10
CA THR A 32 42.54 18.14 1.87
C THR A 32 42.04 16.72 1.71
N PHE A 33 42.18 15.90 2.76
CA PHE A 33 41.28 14.78 2.91
C PHE A 33 39.88 15.37 3.02
N MET A 34 39.13 15.37 1.91
CA MET A 34 37.68 15.49 1.97
C MET A 34 37.21 14.31 2.81
N THR A 35 36.89 14.57 4.07
CA THR A 35 35.94 13.73 4.78
C THR A 35 34.72 13.63 3.89
N PRO A 36 34.22 12.43 3.56
CA PRO A 36 32.94 12.33 2.88
C PRO A 36 31.94 13.07 3.76
N SER A 37 31.34 14.14 3.22
CA SER A 37 30.12 14.69 3.77
C SER A 37 29.20 13.49 3.95
N ALA A 38 28.89 13.17 5.21
CA ALA A 38 27.85 12.21 5.52
C ALA A 38 26.61 12.67 4.75
N GLN A 39 26.26 11.91 3.72
CA GLN A 39 25.02 12.13 2.98
C GLN A 39 23.92 11.99 4.02
N ALA A 40 23.19 13.08 4.28
CA ALA A 40 21.99 13.09 5.09
C ALA A 40 20.90 12.31 4.34
N VAL A 41 20.90 11.00 4.50
CA VAL A 41 19.69 10.21 4.40
C VAL A 41 19.15 10.08 5.84
N ASP A 42 17.92 9.62 6.04
CA ASP A 42 17.40 9.09 7.33
C ASP A 42 16.31 9.90 8.05
N LYS A 43 15.56 10.76 7.35
CA LYS A 43 14.21 11.16 7.80
C LYS A 43 13.14 10.44 6.98
N VAL A 44 12.35 9.60 7.63
CA VAL A 44 11.18 8.94 7.06
C VAL A 44 9.98 9.87 7.22
N ALA A 45 9.26 10.13 6.13
CA ALA A 45 8.01 10.86 6.19
C ALA A 45 6.92 9.99 6.83
N VAL A 46 6.19 10.54 7.80
CA VAL A 46 4.96 9.95 8.34
C VAL A 46 3.80 10.66 7.67
N THR A 47 3.06 9.96 6.83
CA THR A 47 1.97 10.56 6.03
C THR A 47 0.59 10.24 6.57
N ASP A 48 0.48 9.30 7.51
CA ASP A 48 -0.79 8.90 8.10
C ASP A 48 -0.63 8.28 9.51
N GLY A 49 -1.76 7.86 10.09
CA GLY A 49 -1.85 7.21 11.39
C GLY A 49 -2.76 7.98 12.34
N THR A 50 -2.82 7.55 13.60
CA THR A 50 -3.61 8.23 14.62
C THR A 50 -2.86 8.35 15.94
N LEU A 51 -3.22 9.35 16.74
CA LEU A 51 -2.78 9.50 18.13
C LEU A 51 -4.01 9.53 19.02
N THR A 52 -4.08 8.66 20.02
CA THR A 52 -5.07 8.78 21.08
C THR A 52 -4.52 9.65 22.20
N TRP A 53 -5.14 10.80 22.43
CA TRP A 53 -4.80 11.75 23.47
C TRP A 53 -6.05 12.54 23.91
N GLY A 54 -6.11 12.94 25.18
CA GLY A 54 -7.13 13.88 25.64
C GLY A 54 -6.84 14.48 27.00
N VAL A 55 -7.61 15.51 27.35
CA VAL A 55 -7.61 16.13 28.69
C VAL A 55 -8.07 15.14 29.75
N LYS A 56 -7.65 15.34 31.01
CA LYS A 56 -7.88 14.39 32.13
C LYS A 56 -9.31 13.85 32.18
N GLN A 57 -9.48 12.55 32.45
CA GLN A 57 -10.80 11.90 32.46
C GLN A 57 -11.81 12.62 33.38
N SER A 58 -11.38 13.02 34.58
CA SER A 58 -12.24 13.76 35.52
C SER A 58 -12.80 15.07 34.96
N TRP A 59 -12.04 15.75 34.09
CA TRP A 59 -12.52 16.94 33.39
C TRP A 59 -13.56 16.59 32.34
N ARG A 60 -13.32 15.55 31.53
CA ARG A 60 -14.28 15.11 30.51
C ARG A 60 -15.60 14.66 31.15
N SER A 61 -15.51 13.94 32.27
CA SER A 61 -16.68 13.53 33.06
C SER A 61 -17.44 14.73 33.63
N TYR A 62 -16.73 15.78 34.05
CA TYR A 62 -17.35 17.02 34.53
C TYR A 62 -18.10 17.78 33.43
N ILE A 63 -17.54 17.89 32.23
CA ILE A 63 -18.21 18.54 31.09
C ILE A 63 -19.44 17.73 30.64
N GLY A 64 -19.35 16.39 30.67
CA GLY A 64 -20.41 15.49 30.22
C GLY A 64 -20.45 15.37 28.69
N GLU A 65 -21.01 14.27 28.18
CA GLU A 65 -20.94 13.94 26.74
C GLU A 65 -21.56 15.01 25.83
N ALA A 66 -22.68 15.61 26.25
CA ALA A 66 -23.39 16.65 25.52
C ALA A 66 -22.59 17.96 25.42
N GLY A 67 -21.70 18.21 26.38
CA GLY A 67 -20.83 19.39 26.40
C GLY A 67 -19.54 19.21 25.60
N ILE A 68 -19.33 18.08 24.92
CA ILE A 68 -18.13 17.86 24.13
C ILE A 68 -18.53 17.65 22.68
N THR A 69 -17.90 18.36 21.76
CA THR A 69 -18.05 18.19 20.31
C THR A 69 -16.69 17.96 19.67
N VAL A 70 -16.62 17.13 18.63
CA VAL A 70 -15.37 16.79 17.92
C VAL A 70 -15.54 17.07 16.44
N SER A 71 -14.47 17.46 15.75
CA SER A 71 -14.49 17.73 14.31
C SER A 71 -13.17 17.40 13.63
N GLY A 72 -13.14 17.41 12.29
CA GLY A 72 -11.93 17.21 11.49
C GLY A 72 -11.30 15.82 11.64
N GLY A 73 -12.14 14.77 11.70
CA GLY A 73 -11.71 13.37 11.74
C GLY A 73 -11.42 12.83 13.14
N VAL A 74 -11.55 13.65 14.19
CA VAL A 74 -11.37 13.19 15.57
C VAL A 74 -12.51 12.25 15.98
N THR A 75 -12.16 11.10 16.56
CA THR A 75 -13.12 10.14 17.12
C THR A 75 -12.95 9.97 18.63
N ARG A 76 -13.90 9.33 19.31
CA ARG A 76 -13.83 9.03 20.75
C ARG A 76 -13.62 7.54 21.00
N THR A 77 -12.77 7.24 21.97
CA THR A 77 -12.63 5.89 22.53
C THR A 77 -13.73 5.59 23.54
N THR A 78 -13.87 4.33 23.94
CA THR A 78 -14.86 3.87 24.93
C THR A 78 -14.67 4.48 26.32
N ASP A 79 -13.44 4.85 26.69
CA ASP A 79 -13.12 5.60 27.92
C ASP A 79 -13.19 7.13 27.73
N GLY A 80 -13.65 7.58 26.55
CA GLY A 80 -13.90 8.98 26.22
C GLY A 80 -12.65 9.81 25.90
N ALA A 81 -11.49 9.18 25.67
CA ALA A 81 -10.34 9.87 25.09
C ALA A 81 -10.58 10.18 23.60
N PHE A 82 -9.71 11.00 22.99
CA PHE A 82 -9.87 11.43 21.61
C PHE A 82 -8.79 10.81 20.72
N THR A 83 -9.18 10.27 19.58
CA THR A 83 -8.27 9.73 18.57
C THR A 83 -8.17 10.73 17.42
N TRP A 84 -6.98 11.27 17.21
CA TRP A 84 -6.67 12.35 16.28
C TRP A 84 -5.98 11.79 15.04
N PRO A 85 -6.40 12.15 13.81
CA PRO A 85 -5.72 11.74 12.59
C PRO A 85 -4.38 12.48 12.42
N ILE A 86 -3.32 11.75 12.09
CA ILE A 86 -2.03 12.30 11.67
C ILE A 86 -2.17 12.76 10.21
N THR A 87 -1.73 13.97 9.91
CA THR A 87 -1.74 14.54 8.55
C THR A 87 -0.37 14.50 7.90
N THR A 88 0.68 14.81 8.66
CA THR A 88 2.07 14.80 8.19
C THR A 88 3.00 14.58 9.37
N GLY A 89 4.25 14.24 9.09
CA GLY A 89 5.27 14.11 10.11
C GLY A 89 6.58 13.60 9.56
N THR A 90 7.58 13.55 10.44
CA THR A 90 8.91 13.03 10.15
C THR A 90 9.39 12.19 11.32
N TYR A 91 10.00 11.05 11.01
CA TYR A 91 10.73 10.22 11.95
C TYR A 91 12.20 10.13 11.53
N ASP A 92 13.11 10.42 12.44
CA ASP A 92 14.55 10.32 12.25
C ASP A 92 15.06 9.11 13.01
N ASP A 93 15.49 8.06 12.31
CA ASP A 93 15.86 6.80 12.97
C ASP A 93 17.17 6.90 13.74
N ALA A 94 18.09 7.76 13.30
CA ALA A 94 19.39 7.96 13.95
C ALA A 94 19.24 8.63 15.32
N THR A 95 18.40 9.66 15.40
CA THR A 95 18.16 10.44 16.62
C THR A 95 16.94 9.99 17.41
N LYS A 96 16.14 9.07 16.84
CA LYS A 96 14.81 8.67 17.33
C LYS A 96 13.84 9.86 17.46
N ALA A 97 14.09 10.95 16.73
CA ALA A 97 13.24 12.13 16.78
C ALA A 97 11.96 11.92 15.96
N LEU A 98 10.83 12.39 16.49
CA LEU A 98 9.52 12.32 15.85
C LEU A 98 8.86 13.71 15.87
N ASP A 99 8.30 14.13 14.75
CA ASP A 99 7.44 15.32 14.66
C ASP A 99 6.19 14.93 13.90
N LEU A 100 5.01 15.00 14.52
CA LEU A 100 3.73 14.67 13.91
C LEU A 100 2.80 15.87 13.97
N ARG A 101 2.11 16.15 12.87
CA ARG A 101 0.99 17.08 12.76
C ARG A 101 -0.31 16.29 12.72
N LEU A 102 -1.30 16.76 13.47
CA LEU A 102 -2.58 16.11 13.59
C LEU A 102 -3.71 17.08 13.22
N ALA A 103 -4.77 16.54 12.62
CA ALA A 103 -5.94 17.33 12.23
C ALA A 103 -7.07 17.27 13.28
N GLY A 104 -7.97 18.24 13.16
CA GLY A 104 -9.24 18.28 13.86
C GLY A 104 -9.27 19.13 15.12
N SER A 105 -10.39 19.07 15.82
CA SER A 105 -10.63 19.85 17.02
C SER A 105 -11.59 19.15 17.99
N VAL A 106 -11.47 19.51 19.27
CA VAL A 106 -12.40 19.16 20.34
C VAL A 106 -12.82 20.45 21.03
N ARG A 107 -14.13 20.68 21.10
CA ARG A 107 -14.72 21.81 21.83
C ARG A 107 -15.48 21.31 23.05
N PHE A 108 -15.25 21.98 24.17
CA PHE A 108 -15.86 21.75 25.48
C PHE A 108 -16.75 22.95 25.82
N THR A 109 -18.01 22.70 26.14
CA THR A 109 -18.99 23.68 26.58
C THR A 109 -19.71 23.20 27.84
N ALA A 110 -19.86 24.08 28.82
CA ALA A 110 -20.59 23.79 30.06
C ALA A 110 -21.18 25.07 30.66
N HIS A 111 -22.05 24.93 31.67
CA HIS A 111 -22.67 26.05 32.39
C HIS A 111 -23.32 27.08 31.47
N GLU A 112 -24.21 26.62 30.59
CA GLU A 112 -24.94 27.48 29.63
C GLU A 112 -24.01 28.34 28.75
N GLY A 113 -22.81 27.81 28.45
CA GLY A 113 -21.82 28.49 27.60
C GLY A 113 -20.91 29.47 28.35
N ALA A 114 -20.96 29.51 29.69
CA ALA A 114 -19.95 30.21 30.49
C ALA A 114 -18.56 29.58 30.31
N LEU A 115 -18.50 28.25 30.21
CA LEU A 115 -17.30 27.54 29.79
C LEU A 115 -17.41 27.23 28.30
N ASP A 116 -16.43 27.70 27.53
CA ASP A 116 -16.29 27.39 26.10
C ASP A 116 -14.81 27.37 25.73
N MET A 117 -14.28 26.19 25.40
CA MET A 117 -12.88 25.97 25.08
C MET A 117 -12.75 25.04 23.89
N THR A 118 -11.90 25.37 22.94
CA THR A 118 -11.55 24.53 21.79
C THR A 118 -10.06 24.22 21.81
N ILE A 119 -9.72 22.94 21.67
CA ILE A 119 -8.36 22.46 21.42
C ILE A 119 -8.32 21.96 19.97
N SER A 120 -7.36 22.41 19.18
CA SER A 120 -7.25 22.04 17.77
C SER A 120 -5.81 21.85 17.31
N SER A 121 -5.66 21.22 16.14
CA SER A 121 -4.40 21.05 15.42
C SER A 121 -3.22 20.57 16.28
N PRO A 122 -3.33 19.41 16.98
CA PRO A 122 -2.25 18.97 17.83
C PRO A 122 -0.97 18.70 17.04
N ARG A 123 0.18 18.88 17.70
CA ARG A 123 1.49 18.52 17.20
C ARG A 123 2.27 17.76 18.26
N LEU A 124 2.73 16.55 17.95
CA LEU A 124 3.57 15.76 18.84
C LEU A 124 5.02 15.90 18.41
N VAL A 125 5.89 16.35 19.30
CA VAL A 125 7.34 16.40 19.09
C VAL A 125 8.01 15.51 20.12
N ILE A 126 8.84 14.58 19.66
CA ILE A 126 9.71 13.75 20.49
C ILE A 126 11.14 14.03 20.05
N SER A 127 11.95 14.58 20.94
CA SER A 127 13.37 14.75 20.77
C SER A 127 14.08 14.33 22.06
N GLY A 128 14.82 13.21 22.01
CA GLY A 128 15.40 12.61 23.22
C GLY A 128 14.32 12.15 24.23
N ASP A 129 14.55 12.40 25.51
CA ASP A 129 13.73 11.86 26.61
C ASP A 129 12.51 12.72 26.98
N GLU A 130 12.28 13.85 26.29
CA GLU A 130 11.19 14.78 26.61
C GLU A 130 10.16 14.89 25.48
N PRO A 131 9.13 14.02 25.42
CA PRO A 131 8.04 14.17 24.49
C PRO A 131 7.15 15.36 24.89
N GLN A 132 6.85 16.21 23.92
CA GLN A 132 6.01 17.41 24.06
C GLN A 132 4.81 17.33 23.10
N LEU A 133 3.62 17.57 23.64
CA LEU A 133 2.42 17.72 22.84
C LEU A 133 1.99 19.19 22.86
N PHE A 134 1.85 19.75 21.66
CA PHE A 134 1.35 21.09 21.41
C PHE A 134 -0.07 21.02 20.85
N ALA A 135 -0.86 22.06 21.08
CA ALA A 135 -2.14 22.26 20.40
C ALA A 135 -2.51 23.74 20.41
N THR A 136 -3.29 24.17 19.43
CA THR A 136 -3.92 25.49 19.46
C THR A 136 -5.07 25.48 20.46
N VAL A 137 -5.11 26.46 21.35
CA VAL A 137 -6.19 26.59 22.36
C VAL A 137 -6.90 27.92 22.20
N VAL A 138 -8.21 27.86 22.00
CA VAL A 138 -9.11 29.01 22.07
C VAL A 138 -10.01 28.82 23.27
N SER A 139 -10.05 29.75 24.20
CA SER A 139 -10.91 29.64 25.40
C SER A 139 -11.62 30.96 25.68
N LYS A 140 -12.84 30.86 26.19
CA LYS A 140 -13.59 32.00 26.70
C LYS A 140 -12.92 32.52 27.97
N ASP A 141 -12.60 33.80 27.98
CA ASP A 141 -12.11 34.50 29.16
C ASP A 141 -13.29 34.81 30.10
N GLU A 142 -13.16 34.44 31.36
CA GLU A 142 -14.23 34.57 32.35
C GLU A 142 -14.57 36.04 32.66
N SER A 143 -13.58 36.91 32.62
CA SER A 143 -13.74 38.32 33.00
C SER A 143 -14.44 39.16 31.92
N SER A 144 -14.19 38.85 30.66
CA SER A 144 -14.69 39.59 29.49
C SER A 144 -15.81 38.87 28.74
N GLY A 145 -15.95 37.55 28.93
CA GLY A 145 -16.87 36.71 28.18
C GLY A 145 -16.51 36.53 26.70
N GLN A 146 -15.32 36.99 26.26
CA GLN A 146 -14.87 36.84 24.87
C GLN A 146 -14.00 35.60 24.68
N LEU A 147 -13.99 35.04 23.47
CA LEU A 147 -13.04 34.00 23.08
C LEU A 147 -11.65 34.61 22.87
N VAL A 148 -10.65 34.03 23.54
CA VAL A 148 -9.24 34.39 23.42
C VAL A 148 -8.50 33.23 22.75
N ASP A 149 -7.74 33.54 21.72
CA ASP A 149 -6.82 32.59 21.08
C ASP A 149 -5.46 32.65 21.79
N PHE A 150 -5.09 31.55 22.45
CA PHE A 150 -3.83 31.40 23.15
C PHE A 150 -2.71 30.87 22.24
N GLY A 151 -3.01 30.62 20.96
CA GLY A 151 -2.08 30.05 20.01
C GLY A 151 -1.66 28.63 20.37
N GLU A 152 -0.53 28.20 19.81
CA GLU A 152 0.06 26.88 20.08
C GLU A 152 0.63 26.85 21.52
N THR A 153 0.02 26.03 22.37
CA THR A 153 0.40 25.87 23.78
C THR A 153 0.74 24.41 24.10
N VAL A 154 1.70 24.21 25.01
CA VAL A 154 2.12 22.87 25.46
C VAL A 154 1.03 22.28 26.36
N GLN A 155 0.44 21.16 25.95
CA GLN A 155 -0.70 20.54 26.63
C GLN A 155 -0.29 19.50 27.69
N SER A 156 0.90 18.90 27.58
CA SER A 156 1.42 17.93 28.56
C SER A 156 2.93 17.73 28.48
N LYS A 157 3.55 17.33 29.60
CA LYS A 157 4.89 16.74 29.67
C LYS A 157 4.75 15.25 30.00
N ALA A 158 5.45 14.40 29.24
CA ALA A 158 5.39 12.92 29.20
C ALA A 158 4.10 12.33 28.58
N ALA A 159 4.02 12.36 27.24
CA ALA A 159 3.12 11.49 26.48
C ALA A 159 3.76 10.09 26.35
N ARG A 160 3.07 9.03 26.81
CA ARG A 160 3.44 7.65 26.43
C ARG A 160 2.89 7.39 25.03
N LEU A 161 3.77 7.34 24.05
CA LEU A 161 3.43 6.91 22.70
C LEU A 161 3.46 5.37 22.65
N THR A 162 2.31 4.75 22.40
CA THR A 162 2.27 3.32 22.04
C THR A 162 2.10 3.24 20.54
N VAL A 163 3.19 3.03 19.82
CA VAL A 163 3.12 2.70 18.39
C VAL A 163 2.61 1.26 18.32
N ALA A 164 1.40 1.07 17.79
CA ALA A 164 0.96 -0.27 17.44
C ALA A 164 1.97 -0.82 16.42
N ALA A 165 2.54 -2.00 16.70
CA ALA A 165 3.36 -2.67 15.70
C ALA A 165 2.55 -2.79 14.40
N PRO A 166 3.16 -2.60 13.22
CA PRO A 166 2.47 -2.82 11.95
C PRO A 166 1.78 -4.18 12.00
N SER A 167 0.51 -4.21 11.60
CA SER A 167 -0.28 -5.43 11.66
C SER A 167 0.38 -6.49 10.81
N ASP A 168 0.88 -7.51 11.47
CA ASP A 168 1.56 -8.67 10.90
C ASP A 168 0.58 -9.73 10.37
N ALA A 169 -0.71 -9.40 10.35
CA ALA A 169 -1.78 -10.26 9.86
C ALA A 169 -2.11 -9.91 8.41
N ALA A 170 -2.29 -10.92 7.58
CA ALA A 170 -2.90 -10.76 6.27
C ALA A 170 -4.29 -10.12 6.41
N ARG A 171 -4.65 -9.22 5.50
CA ARG A 171 -5.94 -8.51 5.52
C ARG A 171 -6.64 -8.65 4.18
N VAL A 172 -7.97 -8.67 4.21
CA VAL A 172 -8.77 -8.56 2.97
C VAL A 172 -8.67 -7.13 2.44
N ILE A 173 -8.75 -7.00 1.12
CA ILE A 173 -8.92 -5.71 0.44
C ILE A 173 -10.40 -5.56 0.11
N THR A 174 -10.97 -4.39 0.40
CA THR A 174 -12.42 -4.16 0.30
C THR A 174 -12.82 -3.23 -0.84
N THR A 175 -11.98 -2.26 -1.17
CA THR A 175 -12.22 -1.25 -2.20
C THR A 175 -10.89 -0.73 -2.73
N GLY A 176 -10.88 -0.06 -3.88
CA GLY A 176 -9.68 0.50 -4.46
C GLY A 176 -9.76 0.59 -5.97
N THR A 177 -8.64 0.94 -6.59
CA THR A 177 -8.48 1.01 -8.04
C THR A 177 -7.11 0.49 -8.48
N LEU A 178 -7.06 -0.11 -9.66
CA LEU A 178 -5.87 -0.25 -10.49
C LEU A 178 -5.86 0.89 -11.51
N ASP A 179 -4.79 1.66 -11.56
CA ASP A 179 -4.54 2.63 -12.63
C ASP A 179 -3.53 2.06 -13.62
N TRP A 180 -3.98 1.85 -14.85
CA TRP A 180 -3.11 1.32 -15.90
C TRP A 180 -3.56 1.74 -17.30
N GLY A 181 -2.63 2.25 -18.11
CA GLY A 181 -2.91 2.70 -19.48
C GLY A 181 -2.73 1.64 -20.57
N ILE A 182 -2.33 0.42 -20.24
CA ILE A 182 -1.81 -0.59 -21.19
C ILE A 182 -0.50 -0.13 -21.82
N LYS A 183 -0.56 0.80 -22.78
CA LYS A 183 0.62 1.41 -23.41
C LYS A 183 0.23 2.71 -24.11
N LYS A 184 0.85 3.84 -23.72
CA LYS A 184 0.52 5.16 -24.26
C LYS A 184 0.58 5.22 -25.79
N SER A 185 1.67 4.72 -26.39
CA SER A 185 1.82 4.74 -27.85
C SER A 185 0.75 3.90 -28.58
N PHE A 186 0.21 2.86 -27.95
CA PHE A 186 -0.89 2.08 -28.51
C PHE A 186 -2.20 2.87 -28.44
N ARG A 187 -2.49 3.52 -27.30
CA ARG A 187 -3.66 4.40 -27.17
C ARG A 187 -3.62 5.54 -28.18
N ASP A 188 -2.49 6.23 -28.28
CA ASP A 188 -2.26 7.32 -29.23
C ASP A 188 -2.46 6.86 -30.69
N TYR A 189 -1.99 5.66 -31.02
CA TYR A 189 -2.18 5.06 -32.34
C TYR A 189 -3.66 4.76 -32.63
N VAL A 190 -4.37 4.17 -31.68
CA VAL A 190 -5.79 3.80 -31.81
C VAL A 190 -6.64 5.03 -32.10
N VAL A 191 -6.50 6.11 -31.31
CA VAL A 191 -7.30 7.34 -31.52
C VAL A 191 -6.73 8.27 -32.58
N GLY A 192 -5.53 7.99 -33.07
CA GLY A 192 -4.79 8.82 -34.01
C GLY A 192 -5.28 8.68 -35.47
N SER A 193 -4.67 9.46 -36.35
CA SER A 193 -5.03 9.55 -37.78
C SER A 193 -4.63 8.34 -38.62
N ILE A 194 -4.13 7.26 -38.00
CA ILE A 194 -3.75 6.03 -38.72
C ILE A 194 -4.83 4.98 -38.50
N ALA A 195 -5.16 4.68 -37.24
CA ALA A 195 -6.18 3.70 -36.94
C ALA A 195 -7.60 4.27 -36.98
N HIS A 196 -7.78 5.60 -36.83
CA HIS A 196 -9.09 6.25 -36.82
C HIS A 196 -10.10 5.56 -35.90
N GLY A 197 -9.60 5.11 -34.75
CA GLY A 197 -10.28 4.22 -33.85
C GLY A 197 -10.92 4.90 -32.65
N ALA A 198 -11.40 4.06 -31.73
CA ALA A 198 -11.99 4.48 -30.48
C ALA A 198 -11.52 3.59 -29.32
N ILE A 199 -11.57 4.15 -28.12
CA ILE A 199 -11.34 3.44 -26.88
C ILE A 199 -12.59 3.62 -26.02
N THR A 200 -13.22 2.52 -25.65
CA THR A 200 -14.41 2.49 -24.79
C THR A 200 -14.10 1.70 -23.52
N VAL A 201 -14.73 2.10 -22.43
CA VAL A 201 -14.64 1.44 -21.12
C VAL A 201 -16.02 1.03 -20.66
N SER A 202 -16.12 -0.11 -19.97
CA SER A 202 -17.37 -0.63 -19.41
C SER A 202 -17.11 -1.48 -18.16
N ASP A 203 -18.19 -1.98 -17.56
CA ASP A 203 -18.16 -3.02 -16.51
C ASP A 203 -17.32 -2.66 -15.28
N GLY A 204 -17.26 -1.37 -14.92
CA GLY A 204 -16.53 -0.89 -13.75
C GLY A 204 -15.17 -0.23 -14.04
N ALA A 205 -14.72 -0.25 -15.31
CA ALA A 205 -13.59 0.55 -15.75
C ALA A 205 -14.01 2.00 -16.06
N GLU A 206 -13.19 2.95 -15.63
CA GLU A 206 -13.32 4.38 -15.95
C GLU A 206 -12.08 4.87 -16.69
N LYS A 207 -12.23 5.95 -17.48
CA LYS A 207 -11.12 6.58 -18.18
C LYS A 207 -10.64 7.82 -17.41
N ASN A 208 -9.36 7.85 -17.09
CA ASN A 208 -8.72 8.97 -16.42
C ASN A 208 -8.45 10.14 -17.38
N ASP A 209 -8.20 11.34 -16.82
CA ASP A 209 -7.94 12.56 -17.59
C ASP A 209 -6.70 12.46 -18.49
N ASP A 210 -5.68 11.71 -18.07
CA ASP A 210 -4.46 11.45 -18.86
C ASP A 210 -4.63 10.32 -19.90
N GLY A 211 -5.84 9.77 -19.97
CA GLY A 211 -6.24 8.70 -20.87
C GLY A 211 -5.84 7.30 -20.43
N THR A 212 -5.31 7.10 -19.22
CA THR A 212 -5.20 5.79 -18.57
C THR A 212 -6.58 5.29 -18.09
N PHE A 213 -6.63 4.11 -17.48
CA PHE A 213 -7.87 3.47 -17.06
C PHE A 213 -7.82 3.10 -15.58
N ALA A 214 -8.89 3.43 -14.86
CA ALA A 214 -9.12 3.03 -13.49
C ALA A 214 -10.04 1.80 -13.46
N PHE A 215 -9.53 0.64 -13.04
CA PHE A 215 -10.31 -0.58 -12.82
C PHE A 215 -10.65 -0.71 -11.34
N SER A 216 -11.91 -0.99 -11.02
CA SER A 216 -12.37 -1.06 -9.63
C SER A 216 -11.95 -2.37 -8.98
N VAL A 217 -11.50 -2.32 -7.72
CA VAL A 217 -11.23 -3.56 -6.97
C VAL A 217 -12.54 -4.31 -6.72
N ASP A 218 -12.59 -5.59 -7.12
CA ASP A 218 -13.64 -6.53 -6.72
C ASP A 218 -13.28 -7.17 -5.38
N SER A 219 -12.10 -7.77 -5.29
CA SER A 219 -11.64 -8.47 -4.11
C SER A 219 -10.12 -8.58 -4.04
N GLY A 220 -9.59 -8.90 -2.87
CA GLY A 220 -8.15 -9.12 -2.74
C GLY A 220 -7.68 -9.38 -1.33
N THR A 221 -6.38 -9.64 -1.20
CA THR A 221 -5.68 -9.82 0.06
C THR A 221 -4.28 -9.23 0.01
N TRP A 222 -3.83 -8.71 1.15
CA TRP A 222 -2.46 -8.28 1.38
C TRP A 222 -1.89 -8.94 2.63
N ASP A 223 -0.76 -9.62 2.50
CA ASP A 223 0.01 -10.16 3.62
C ASP A 223 1.35 -9.41 3.76
N PRO A 224 1.50 -8.53 4.79
CA PRO A 224 2.71 -7.76 4.98
C PRO A 224 3.92 -8.60 5.42
N LYS A 225 3.74 -9.82 5.94
CA LYS A 225 4.85 -10.70 6.33
C LYS A 225 5.52 -11.35 5.14
N THR A 226 4.70 -11.81 4.20
CA THR A 226 5.19 -12.48 2.98
C THR A 226 5.35 -11.51 1.82
N GLN A 227 4.88 -10.27 1.98
CA GLN A 227 4.71 -9.28 0.91
C GLN A 227 3.91 -9.85 -0.26
N GLU A 228 2.91 -10.68 0.05
CA GLU A 228 2.02 -11.27 -0.96
C GLU A 228 0.81 -10.36 -1.15
N LEU A 229 0.62 -9.88 -2.39
CA LEU A 229 -0.54 -9.13 -2.85
C LEU A 229 -1.30 -9.99 -3.86
N SER A 230 -2.61 -10.03 -3.76
CA SER A 230 -3.50 -10.61 -4.77
C SER A 230 -4.75 -9.74 -4.84
N VAL A 231 -5.04 -9.17 -6.01
CA VAL A 231 -6.17 -8.27 -6.22
C VAL A 231 -6.84 -8.59 -7.54
N ASP A 232 -8.13 -8.88 -7.47
CA ASP A 232 -9.02 -9.00 -8.61
C ASP A 232 -9.70 -7.65 -8.85
N TYR A 233 -9.69 -7.19 -10.10
CA TYR A 233 -10.33 -5.95 -10.52
C TYR A 233 -11.43 -6.24 -11.54
N ASP A 234 -12.53 -5.49 -11.43
CA ASP A 234 -13.58 -5.42 -12.42
C ASP A 234 -13.25 -4.36 -13.48
N GLY A 235 -13.62 -4.64 -14.72
CA GLY A 235 -13.66 -3.63 -15.77
C GLY A 235 -13.19 -4.13 -17.13
N THR A 236 -13.73 -3.50 -18.17
CA THR A 236 -13.42 -3.81 -19.56
C THR A 236 -12.92 -2.56 -20.27
N VAL A 237 -11.83 -2.70 -21.04
CA VAL A 237 -11.35 -1.68 -21.98
C VAL A 237 -11.32 -2.30 -23.37
N GLN A 238 -12.03 -1.68 -24.32
CA GLN A 238 -12.07 -2.11 -25.72
C GLN A 238 -11.43 -1.05 -26.61
N PHE A 239 -10.51 -1.49 -27.45
CA PHE A 239 -9.83 -0.70 -28.47
C PHE A 239 -10.32 -1.17 -29.83
N THR A 240 -10.82 -0.25 -30.65
CA THR A 240 -11.22 -0.52 -32.04
C THR A 240 -10.49 0.41 -32.98
N GLY A 241 -10.19 -0.03 -34.21
CA GLY A 241 -9.57 0.80 -35.24
C GLY A 241 -9.57 0.12 -36.61
N HIS A 242 -9.10 0.84 -37.63
CA HIS A 242 -9.06 0.39 -39.03
C HIS A 242 -10.43 -0.12 -39.50
N ASP A 243 -11.47 0.68 -39.29
CA ASP A 243 -12.86 0.33 -39.65
C ASP A 243 -13.31 -1.04 -39.10
N GLY A 244 -12.85 -1.41 -37.90
CA GLY A 244 -13.18 -2.66 -37.21
C GLY A 244 -12.28 -3.86 -37.56
N LEU A 245 -11.17 -3.63 -38.26
CA LEU A 245 -10.15 -4.66 -38.50
C LEU A 245 -9.26 -4.87 -37.28
N LEU A 246 -9.00 -3.81 -36.51
CA LEU A 246 -8.31 -3.90 -35.23
C LEU A 246 -9.35 -3.91 -34.11
N GLU A 247 -9.29 -4.94 -33.27
CA GLU A 247 -10.02 -5.00 -32.01
C GLU A 247 -9.14 -5.62 -30.93
N VAL A 248 -9.10 -5.00 -29.75
CA VAL A 248 -8.47 -5.58 -28.56
C VAL A 248 -9.39 -5.28 -27.39
N THR A 249 -9.80 -6.32 -26.66
CA THR A 249 -10.60 -6.19 -25.45
C THR A 249 -9.80 -6.79 -24.30
N VAL A 250 -9.59 -5.99 -23.26
CA VAL A 250 -8.93 -6.40 -22.01
C VAL A 250 -9.97 -6.30 -20.89
N THR A 251 -10.23 -7.42 -20.23
CA THR A 251 -11.29 -7.54 -19.21
C THR A 251 -10.76 -8.18 -17.93
N ASP A 252 -11.27 -7.69 -16.80
CA ASP A 252 -11.05 -8.17 -15.43
C ASP A 252 -9.57 -8.44 -15.13
N PRO A 253 -8.73 -7.38 -15.01
CA PRO A 253 -7.35 -7.54 -14.61
C PRO A 253 -7.21 -8.18 -13.23
N GLU A 254 -6.16 -8.95 -13.02
CA GLU A 254 -5.78 -9.53 -11.73
C GLU A 254 -4.29 -9.30 -11.51
N LEU A 255 -3.95 -8.59 -10.43
CA LEU A 255 -2.57 -8.34 -10.01
C LEU A 255 -2.21 -9.26 -8.85
N ASP A 256 -1.22 -10.11 -9.09
CA ASP A 256 -0.63 -10.98 -8.09
C ASP A 256 0.85 -10.61 -7.94
N ALA A 257 1.30 -10.27 -6.74
CA ALA A 257 2.69 -9.93 -6.45
C ALA A 257 3.24 -10.65 -5.22
N THR A 258 4.55 -10.87 -5.20
CA THR A 258 5.29 -11.42 -4.07
C THR A 258 6.66 -10.78 -4.01
N GLY A 259 6.90 -9.94 -3.00
CA GLY A 259 8.16 -9.20 -2.87
C GLY A 259 8.36 -8.19 -4.00
N ASP A 260 9.43 -8.35 -4.76
CA ASP A 260 9.87 -7.45 -5.83
C ASP A 260 9.27 -7.79 -7.21
N ALA A 261 8.48 -8.85 -7.32
CA ALA A 261 7.92 -9.31 -8.58
C ALA A 261 6.40 -9.48 -8.52
N GLY A 262 5.74 -8.99 -9.56
CA GLY A 262 4.32 -9.19 -9.82
C GLY A 262 4.03 -9.65 -11.25
N VAL A 263 2.80 -10.10 -11.45
CA VAL A 263 2.26 -10.42 -12.77
C VAL A 263 0.84 -9.85 -12.85
N LEU A 264 0.58 -9.11 -13.92
CA LEU A 264 -0.76 -8.70 -14.29
C LEU A 264 -1.32 -9.74 -15.27
N THR A 265 -2.47 -10.32 -14.95
CA THR A 265 -3.21 -11.17 -15.85
C THR A 265 -4.54 -10.53 -16.22
N ALA A 266 -5.07 -10.82 -17.39
CA ALA A 266 -6.38 -10.32 -17.82
C ALA A 266 -6.99 -11.28 -18.85
N GLN A 267 -8.32 -11.25 -19.00
CA GLN A 267 -8.98 -11.85 -20.16
C GLN A 267 -8.69 -11.00 -21.39
N VAL A 268 -8.24 -11.61 -22.48
CA VAL A 268 -7.91 -10.87 -23.70
C VAL A 268 -8.53 -11.51 -24.92
N VAL A 269 -9.32 -10.73 -25.66
CA VAL A 269 -9.79 -11.06 -27.00
C VAL A 269 -9.18 -10.06 -27.97
N SER A 270 -8.56 -10.54 -29.05
CA SER A 270 -7.97 -9.64 -30.04
C SER A 270 -8.17 -10.11 -31.47
N LYS A 271 -8.44 -9.15 -32.34
CA LYS A 271 -8.46 -9.26 -33.79
C LYS A 271 -7.33 -8.37 -34.35
N SER A 272 -6.33 -8.99 -34.96
CA SER A 272 -5.25 -8.27 -35.65
C SER A 272 -5.68 -7.87 -37.07
N LEU A 273 -4.95 -6.93 -37.68
CA LEU A 273 -5.21 -6.47 -39.05
C LEU A 273 -5.12 -7.58 -40.11
N GLU A 274 -4.32 -8.62 -39.84
CA GLU A 274 -4.15 -9.78 -40.72
C GLU A 274 -5.19 -10.87 -40.44
N ALA A 275 -5.71 -10.92 -39.21
CA ALA A 275 -6.66 -11.94 -38.78
C ALA A 275 -8.08 -11.54 -39.19
N GLY A 276 -8.71 -12.35 -40.04
CA GLY A 276 -10.11 -12.14 -40.44
C GLY A 276 -11.12 -12.34 -39.32
N GLN A 277 -10.73 -12.94 -38.17
CA GLN A 277 -11.60 -13.25 -37.02
C GLN A 277 -10.90 -12.96 -35.69
N PRO A 278 -11.65 -12.55 -34.64
CA PRO A 278 -11.09 -12.37 -33.30
C PRO A 278 -10.59 -13.70 -32.73
N THR A 279 -9.47 -13.65 -32.03
CA THR A 279 -8.90 -14.75 -31.25
C THR A 279 -9.15 -14.47 -29.78
N ASP A 280 -9.80 -15.41 -29.10
CA ASP A 280 -9.93 -15.41 -27.65
C ASP A 280 -8.68 -16.08 -27.05
N TYR A 281 -7.83 -15.29 -26.39
CA TYR A 281 -6.65 -15.78 -25.70
C TYR A 281 -6.98 -16.31 -24.29
N GLY A 282 -8.20 -16.08 -23.81
CA GLY A 282 -8.61 -16.30 -22.44
C GLY A 282 -7.78 -15.46 -21.47
N ARG A 283 -7.67 -15.93 -20.22
CA ARG A 283 -6.90 -15.23 -19.20
C ARG A 283 -5.43 -15.54 -19.42
N ILE A 284 -4.65 -14.52 -19.73
CA ILE A 284 -3.21 -14.63 -19.98
C ILE A 284 -2.44 -13.70 -19.06
N ALA A 285 -1.19 -14.06 -18.77
CA ALA A 285 -0.25 -13.11 -18.18
C ALA A 285 0.08 -12.07 -19.23
N ILE A 286 -0.39 -10.84 -19.05
CA ILE A 286 -0.20 -9.76 -20.01
C ILE A 286 1.07 -8.96 -19.69
N ALA A 287 1.39 -8.76 -18.41
CA ALA A 287 2.58 -8.02 -17.99
C ALA A 287 3.32 -8.68 -16.83
N ASP A 288 4.66 -8.70 -16.93
CA ASP A 288 5.55 -8.78 -15.77
C ASP A 288 5.60 -7.40 -15.10
N VAL A 289 5.47 -7.35 -13.79
CA VAL A 289 5.44 -6.11 -13.00
C VAL A 289 6.61 -6.12 -12.03
N ASP A 290 7.41 -5.07 -12.04
CA ASP A 290 8.44 -4.82 -11.03
C ASP A 290 7.79 -4.08 -9.85
N THR A 291 7.73 -4.76 -8.70
CA THR A 291 7.09 -4.23 -7.50
C THR A 291 8.09 -3.80 -6.43
N ASP A 292 9.40 -3.78 -6.75
CA ASP A 292 10.42 -3.33 -5.81
C ASP A 292 10.19 -1.88 -5.39
N GLY A 293 9.94 -1.68 -4.10
CA GLY A 293 9.62 -0.37 -3.53
C GLY A 293 8.32 0.28 -4.02
N ALA A 294 7.55 -0.37 -4.91
CA ALA A 294 6.34 0.21 -5.50
C ALA A 294 5.11 0.05 -4.61
N ILE A 295 5.09 -0.97 -3.73
CA ILE A 295 3.97 -1.29 -2.85
C ILE A 295 4.25 -0.75 -1.44
N SER A 296 3.36 0.12 -0.95
CA SER A 296 3.41 0.63 0.42
C SER A 296 2.07 0.47 1.12
N ALA A 297 2.09 0.01 2.37
CA ALA A 297 0.91 -0.07 3.22
C ALA A 297 1.03 0.93 4.37
N ALA A 298 -0.02 1.72 4.59
CA ALA A 298 -0.08 2.74 5.62
C ALA A 298 -1.49 2.71 6.25
N GLY A 299 -1.58 2.36 7.54
CA GLY A 299 -2.85 2.17 8.24
C GLY A 299 -3.79 1.15 7.59
N SER A 300 -4.88 1.63 7.00
CA SER A 300 -5.85 0.83 6.21
C SER A 300 -5.73 1.08 4.71
N SER A 301 -4.68 1.75 4.24
CA SER A 301 -4.44 2.03 2.83
C SER A 301 -3.27 1.19 2.32
N LEU A 302 -3.42 0.71 1.10
CA LEU A 302 -2.37 0.10 0.29
C LEU A 302 -2.23 0.98 -0.96
N THR A 303 -1.01 1.26 -1.38
CA THR A 303 -0.72 2.03 -2.59
C THR A 303 0.29 1.29 -3.44
N ILE A 304 0.04 1.28 -4.74
CA ILE A 304 0.98 0.84 -5.77
C ILE A 304 1.36 2.08 -6.55
N LYS A 305 2.65 2.41 -6.59
CA LYS A 305 3.12 3.63 -7.22
C LYS A 305 4.07 3.31 -8.36
N ASP A 306 3.65 3.67 -9.57
CA ASP A 306 4.47 3.69 -10.78
C ASP A 306 5.26 2.39 -11.03
N ALA A 307 4.67 1.23 -10.70
CA ALA A 307 5.31 -0.07 -10.81
C ALA A 307 5.62 -0.39 -12.28
N PRO A 308 6.90 -0.50 -12.69
CA PRO A 308 7.25 -0.74 -14.08
C PRO A 308 6.64 -2.04 -14.60
N ALA A 309 6.07 -2.01 -15.80
CA ALA A 309 5.45 -3.17 -16.42
C ALA A 309 6.08 -3.49 -17.78
N THR A 310 6.27 -4.78 -18.06
CA THR A 310 6.80 -5.26 -19.35
C THR A 310 5.93 -6.36 -19.92
N LEU A 311 5.71 -6.32 -21.24
CA LEU A 311 4.88 -7.28 -21.96
C LEU A 311 5.47 -8.68 -21.87
N THR A 312 4.67 -9.68 -21.50
CA THR A 312 5.16 -11.06 -21.41
C THR A 312 5.26 -11.74 -22.78
N GLU A 313 5.91 -12.91 -22.82
CA GLU A 313 5.91 -13.80 -23.99
C GLU A 313 4.49 -14.24 -24.38
N THR A 314 3.61 -14.48 -23.41
CA THR A 314 2.22 -14.90 -23.65
C THR A 314 1.31 -13.73 -24.04
N GLY A 315 1.60 -12.52 -23.57
CA GLY A 315 0.85 -11.30 -23.88
C GLY A 315 1.14 -10.74 -25.27
N ALA A 316 2.38 -10.86 -25.74
CA ALA A 316 2.81 -10.30 -27.02
C ALA A 316 1.94 -10.68 -28.24
N PRO A 317 1.53 -11.95 -28.42
CA PRO A 317 0.64 -12.34 -29.52
C PRO A 317 -0.72 -11.59 -29.52
N ALA A 318 -1.25 -11.24 -28.35
CA ALA A 318 -2.55 -10.57 -28.22
C ALA A 318 -2.54 -9.11 -28.71
N PHE A 319 -1.37 -8.55 -29.00
CA PHE A 319 -1.20 -7.24 -29.63
C PHE A 319 -0.74 -7.37 -31.09
N GLY A 320 -1.20 -8.41 -31.79
CA GLY A 320 -0.92 -8.64 -33.21
C GLY A 320 0.54 -8.89 -33.55
N GLY A 321 1.38 -9.21 -32.56
CA GLY A 321 2.82 -9.43 -32.74
C GLY A 321 3.66 -8.18 -33.01
N PHE A 322 3.08 -6.98 -32.95
CA PHE A 322 3.79 -5.71 -33.17
C PHE A 322 4.79 -5.39 -32.04
N TYR A 323 4.51 -5.88 -30.84
CA TYR A 323 5.36 -5.74 -29.67
C TYR A 323 5.95 -7.08 -29.31
N THR A 324 7.24 -7.07 -28.94
CA THR A 324 7.94 -8.29 -28.51
C THR A 324 7.91 -8.41 -26.99
N ALA A 325 8.11 -9.62 -26.47
CA ALA A 325 8.25 -9.84 -25.04
C ALA A 325 9.37 -8.94 -24.45
N GLY A 326 9.12 -8.37 -23.28
CA GLY A 326 10.00 -7.38 -22.64
C GLY A 326 9.75 -5.94 -23.08
N THR A 327 8.85 -5.69 -24.05
CA THR A 327 8.45 -4.31 -24.40
C THR A 327 7.88 -3.60 -23.18
N ALA A 328 8.38 -2.40 -22.87
CA ALA A 328 7.84 -1.58 -21.80
C ALA A 328 6.39 -1.17 -22.08
N LEU A 329 5.55 -1.43 -21.09
CA LEU A 329 4.15 -1.02 -21.00
C LEU A 329 4.04 0.23 -20.12
N ASP A 330 2.85 0.79 -20.01
CA ASP A 330 2.62 1.84 -19.02
C ASP A 330 2.77 1.27 -17.61
N PRO A 331 3.34 2.03 -16.66
CA PRO A 331 3.49 1.57 -15.29
C PRO A 331 2.13 1.35 -14.63
N ILE A 332 2.11 0.47 -13.62
CA ILE A 332 0.94 0.15 -12.83
C ILE A 332 0.90 1.03 -11.58
N GLY A 333 -0.21 1.73 -11.39
CA GLY A 333 -0.53 2.46 -10.18
C GLY A 333 -1.80 1.92 -9.53
N GLY A 334 -2.13 2.40 -8.33
CA GLY A 334 -3.41 2.08 -7.72
C GLY A 334 -3.45 2.33 -6.22
N THR A 335 -4.65 2.25 -5.67
CA THR A 335 -4.90 2.32 -4.23
C THR A 335 -5.85 1.22 -3.81
N ALA A 336 -5.75 0.77 -2.56
CA ALA A 336 -6.66 -0.21 -2.01
C ALA A 336 -6.90 0.01 -0.51
N THR A 337 -8.10 -0.32 -0.03
CA THR A 337 -8.45 -0.24 1.39
C THR A 337 -8.36 -1.62 2.03
N LEU A 338 -7.57 -1.74 3.09
CA LEU A 338 -7.40 -2.95 3.89
C LEU A 338 -8.52 -3.05 4.94
N GLY A 339 -9.27 -4.14 4.89
CA GLY A 339 -10.34 -4.52 5.80
C GLY A 339 -9.88 -5.41 6.95
N ALA A 340 -10.70 -6.39 7.32
CA ALA A 340 -10.46 -7.30 8.43
C ALA A 340 -9.26 -8.25 8.19
N ALA A 341 -8.70 -8.78 9.28
CA ALA A 341 -7.65 -9.80 9.20
C ALA A 341 -8.19 -11.13 8.65
N VAL A 342 -7.42 -11.76 7.76
CA VAL A 342 -7.72 -13.09 7.19
C VAL A 342 -7.46 -14.14 8.27
N GLY A 343 -8.52 -14.79 8.75
CA GLY A 343 -8.43 -15.86 9.75
C GLY A 343 -8.45 -15.40 11.22
N GLY A 344 -8.71 -14.12 11.48
CA GLY A 344 -9.01 -13.63 12.84
C GLY A 344 -10.45 -13.96 13.22
N GLU A 345 -10.63 -14.59 14.37
CA GLU A 345 -11.93 -14.77 15.03
C GLU A 345 -12.64 -13.40 15.15
N PRO A 346 -13.95 -13.30 14.85
CA PRO A 346 -14.68 -12.05 15.03
C PRO A 346 -14.59 -11.62 16.50
N ALA A 347 -14.13 -10.38 16.73
CA ALA A 347 -14.29 -9.75 18.04
C ALA A 347 -15.80 -9.53 18.29
N VAL A 348 -16.36 -10.24 19.27
CA VAL A 348 -17.73 -10.07 19.77
C VAL A 348 -17.60 -9.49 21.20
N PRO A 349 -18.33 -8.40 21.54
CA PRO A 349 -19.73 -8.50 21.96
C PRO A 349 -20.65 -7.47 21.29
N ALA A 350 -21.80 -7.86 20.71
CA ALA A 350 -23.08 -7.89 21.43
C ALA A 350 -24.10 -8.91 20.84
N LYS A 351 -25.04 -9.33 21.71
CA LYS A 351 -26.05 -10.41 21.59
C LYS A 351 -27.12 -10.19 20.47
N PRO A 352 -27.75 -11.26 19.91
CA PRO A 352 -28.21 -11.34 18.52
C PRO A 352 -29.73 -11.20 18.30
N PRO A 353 -30.23 -11.07 17.05
CA PRO A 353 -31.46 -11.73 16.64
C PRO A 353 -31.15 -13.16 16.16
N THR A 354 -31.95 -14.11 16.65
CA THR A 354 -31.95 -15.52 16.28
C THR A 354 -32.06 -15.72 14.77
N VAL A 355 -31.10 -16.42 14.16
CA VAL A 355 -31.28 -17.05 12.84
C VAL A 355 -30.68 -18.46 12.90
N ALA A 356 -31.39 -19.40 12.26
CA ALA A 356 -31.14 -20.84 12.22
C ALA A 356 -29.69 -21.23 11.85
N PRO A 357 -29.21 -22.43 12.25
CA PRO A 357 -27.82 -22.83 12.05
C PRO A 357 -27.49 -22.97 10.57
N SER A 358 -26.68 -22.04 10.03
CA SER A 358 -25.91 -22.32 8.82
C SER A 358 -24.77 -23.25 9.21
N THR A 359 -24.64 -24.38 8.52
CA THR A 359 -23.40 -25.16 8.56
C THR A 359 -22.35 -24.35 7.80
N GLY A 360 -21.73 -23.38 8.48
CA GLY A 360 -20.82 -22.42 7.87
C GLY A 360 -19.66 -23.11 7.16
N ARG A 361 -19.46 -22.79 5.88
CA ARG A 361 -18.25 -23.13 5.15
C ARG A 361 -17.06 -22.42 5.81
N VAL A 362 -15.94 -23.11 5.95
CA VAL A 362 -14.70 -22.51 6.46
C VAL A 362 -13.83 -21.99 5.32
N THR A 363 -13.01 -20.97 5.58
CA THR A 363 -12.00 -20.47 4.63
C THR A 363 -10.74 -21.34 4.72
N PRO A 364 -10.37 -22.10 3.67
CA PRO A 364 -9.14 -22.87 3.66
C PRO A 364 -7.90 -21.96 3.57
N GLN A 365 -6.78 -22.42 4.12
CA GLN A 365 -5.46 -21.87 3.80
C GLN A 365 -4.76 -22.80 2.81
N LEU A 366 -4.28 -22.25 1.70
CA LEU A 366 -3.64 -22.99 0.61
C LEU A 366 -2.20 -22.52 0.42
N SER A 367 -1.26 -23.45 0.47
CA SER A 367 0.14 -23.21 0.08
C SER A 367 0.48 -24.06 -1.14
N ALA A 368 0.96 -23.41 -2.20
CA ALA A 368 1.49 -24.05 -3.40
C ALA A 368 2.96 -23.63 -3.60
N LYS A 369 3.86 -24.62 -3.63
CA LYS A 369 5.31 -24.39 -3.79
C LYS A 369 5.87 -25.23 -4.92
N LEU A 370 6.61 -24.59 -5.82
CA LEU A 370 7.39 -25.29 -6.84
C LEU A 370 8.54 -26.06 -6.18
N SER A 371 8.75 -27.31 -6.61
CA SER A 371 9.91 -28.10 -6.14
C SER A 371 11.24 -27.54 -6.65
N LYS A 372 11.21 -26.84 -7.79
CA LYS A 372 12.31 -26.07 -8.38
C LYS A 372 11.71 -24.88 -9.12
N THR A 373 12.33 -23.70 -9.01
CA THR A 373 11.96 -22.49 -9.75
C THR A 373 12.60 -22.40 -11.13
N SER A 374 13.55 -23.30 -11.45
CA SER A 374 14.07 -23.46 -12.81
C SER A 374 14.34 -24.93 -13.16
N ILE A 375 13.93 -25.32 -14.38
CA ILE A 375 14.09 -26.68 -14.92
C ILE A 375 14.50 -26.63 -16.39
N ARG A 376 14.99 -27.76 -16.93
CA ARG A 376 15.21 -27.91 -18.38
C ARG A 376 13.89 -28.26 -19.09
N ALA A 377 13.70 -27.86 -20.34
CA ALA A 377 12.49 -28.13 -21.15
C ALA A 377 12.07 -29.62 -21.21
N ARG A 378 13.03 -30.55 -21.14
CA ARG A 378 12.74 -32.00 -21.09
C ARG A 378 12.13 -32.49 -19.77
N GLN A 379 12.26 -31.72 -18.69
CA GLN A 379 11.81 -32.07 -17.34
C GLN A 379 10.36 -31.64 -17.10
N ARG A 380 9.71 -32.26 -16.11
CA ARG A 380 8.37 -31.88 -15.65
C ARG A 380 8.48 -31.25 -14.27
N ALA A 381 7.92 -30.06 -14.10
CA ALA A 381 7.85 -29.40 -12.80
C ALA A 381 6.91 -30.14 -11.85
N LYS A 382 7.14 -29.98 -10.55
CA LYS A 382 6.31 -30.54 -9.48
C LYS A 382 5.90 -29.44 -8.52
N VAL A 383 4.59 -29.30 -8.27
CA VAL A 383 4.02 -28.37 -7.30
C VAL A 383 3.64 -29.16 -6.04
N LYS A 384 4.21 -28.79 -4.90
CA LYS A 384 3.85 -29.31 -3.58
C LYS A 384 2.72 -28.43 -3.04
N ILE A 385 1.58 -29.05 -2.77
CA ILE A 385 0.37 -28.38 -2.31
C ILE A 385 0.07 -28.83 -0.88
N ALA A 386 -0.17 -27.87 0.01
CA ALA A 386 -0.62 -28.08 1.37
C ALA A 386 -1.88 -27.23 1.62
N VAL A 387 -2.91 -27.84 2.21
CA VAL A 387 -4.18 -27.19 2.55
C VAL A 387 -4.52 -27.48 4.01
N THR A 388 -4.91 -26.45 4.73
CA THR A 388 -5.46 -26.55 6.09
C THR A 388 -6.83 -25.89 6.17
N LEU A 389 -7.65 -26.33 7.12
CA LEU A 389 -8.98 -25.80 7.38
C LEU A 389 -9.06 -25.22 8.81
N PRO A 390 -8.52 -24.01 9.05
CA PRO A 390 -8.65 -23.36 10.35
C PRO A 390 -10.14 -23.19 10.72
N GLY A 391 -10.47 -23.44 11.99
CA GLY A 391 -11.85 -23.30 12.50
C GLY A 391 -12.81 -24.42 12.08
N ALA A 392 -12.37 -25.42 11.30
CA ALA A 392 -13.21 -26.58 11.00
C ALA A 392 -13.33 -27.53 12.20
N LYS A 393 -14.46 -28.26 12.26
CA LYS A 393 -14.66 -29.33 13.26
C LYS A 393 -13.49 -30.31 13.22
N ALA A 394 -13.02 -30.75 14.38
CA ALA A 394 -11.93 -31.69 14.51
C ALA A 394 -12.13 -32.93 13.62
N GLY A 395 -11.09 -33.33 12.89
CA GLY A 395 -11.13 -34.45 11.95
C GLY A 395 -11.67 -34.11 10.55
N THR A 396 -12.17 -32.89 10.33
CA THR A 396 -12.54 -32.41 8.98
C THR A 396 -11.28 -32.24 8.13
N LEU A 397 -11.26 -32.86 6.95
CA LEU A 397 -10.11 -32.80 6.03
C LEU A 397 -10.46 -32.01 4.76
N PRO A 398 -9.53 -31.20 4.23
CA PRO A 398 -9.75 -30.48 2.99
C PRO A 398 -9.85 -31.47 1.82
N THR A 399 -10.86 -31.26 0.98
CA THR A 399 -11.11 -32.07 -0.22
C THR A 399 -11.60 -31.18 -1.36
N GLY A 400 -11.52 -31.66 -2.61
CA GLY A 400 -12.04 -30.90 -3.75
C GLY A 400 -11.18 -31.06 -5.00
N GLN A 401 -11.52 -30.31 -6.05
CA GLN A 401 -10.67 -30.20 -7.24
C GLN A 401 -9.62 -29.12 -7.06
N LEU A 402 -8.38 -29.48 -7.34
CA LEU A 402 -7.25 -28.60 -7.54
C LEU A 402 -7.09 -28.34 -9.03
N VAL A 403 -7.21 -27.07 -9.42
CA VAL A 403 -6.98 -26.58 -10.78
C VAL A 403 -5.65 -25.85 -10.77
N VAL A 404 -4.68 -26.35 -11.52
CA VAL A 404 -3.37 -25.71 -11.70
C VAL A 404 -3.38 -24.96 -13.03
N ARG A 405 -3.06 -23.68 -12.98
CA ARG A 405 -2.97 -22.78 -14.13
C ARG A 405 -1.55 -22.29 -14.35
N ASP A 406 -1.25 -21.95 -15.59
CA ASP A 406 -0.08 -21.19 -16.02
C ASP A 406 -0.56 -19.88 -16.66
N GLY A 407 -0.31 -18.75 -16.00
CA GLY A 407 -1.15 -17.56 -16.17
C GLY A 407 -2.61 -17.96 -15.90
N GLY A 408 -3.52 -17.69 -16.84
CA GLY A 408 -4.90 -18.18 -16.76
C GLY A 408 -5.18 -19.52 -17.48
N THR A 409 -4.20 -20.11 -18.18
CA THR A 409 -4.41 -21.39 -18.89
C THR A 409 -4.40 -22.57 -17.93
N ILE A 410 -5.43 -23.43 -17.96
CA ILE A 410 -5.47 -24.65 -17.15
C ILE A 410 -4.48 -25.68 -17.69
N ILE A 411 -3.45 -26.02 -16.91
CA ILE A 411 -2.41 -26.98 -17.29
C ILE A 411 -2.53 -28.33 -16.57
N SER A 412 -3.30 -28.41 -15.47
CA SER A 412 -3.57 -29.68 -14.78
C SER A 412 -4.76 -29.57 -13.83
N VAL A 413 -5.63 -30.59 -13.80
CA VAL A 413 -6.68 -30.76 -12.78
C VAL A 413 -6.43 -32.02 -11.96
N ARG A 414 -6.54 -31.95 -10.63
CA ARG A 414 -6.33 -33.09 -9.71
C ARG A 414 -7.34 -33.06 -8.57
N SER A 415 -7.69 -34.21 -8.02
CA SER A 415 -8.54 -34.26 -6.81
C SER A 415 -7.69 -34.29 -5.54
N LEU A 416 -7.96 -33.37 -4.61
CA LEU A 416 -7.54 -33.48 -3.22
C LEU A 416 -8.54 -34.40 -2.49
N LYS A 417 -8.09 -35.61 -2.14
CA LYS A 417 -8.88 -36.60 -1.41
C LYS A 417 -8.58 -36.51 0.09
N ALA A 418 -9.51 -36.98 0.92
CA ALA A 418 -9.32 -37.06 2.37
C ALA A 418 -8.06 -37.87 2.74
N SER A 419 -7.75 -38.93 1.99
CA SER A 419 -6.53 -39.74 2.18
C SER A 419 -5.23 -38.96 2.03
N HIS A 420 -5.23 -37.83 1.32
CA HIS A 420 -4.06 -36.96 1.19
C HIS A 420 -3.80 -36.13 2.45
N ARG A 421 -4.77 -36.05 3.39
CA ARG A 421 -4.68 -35.27 4.63
C ARG A 421 -4.18 -33.84 4.39
N GLY A 422 -4.72 -33.21 3.34
CA GLY A 422 -4.37 -31.85 2.92
C GLY A 422 -3.03 -31.70 2.19
N ARG A 423 -2.29 -32.77 1.89
CA ARG A 423 -0.98 -32.68 1.21
C ARG A 423 -0.91 -33.52 -0.05
N ILE A 424 -0.60 -32.89 -1.18
CA ILE A 424 -0.45 -33.58 -2.48
C ILE A 424 0.68 -32.95 -3.30
N THR A 425 1.40 -33.75 -4.09
CA THR A 425 2.34 -33.24 -5.09
C THR A 425 1.77 -33.47 -6.48
N VAL A 426 1.63 -32.39 -7.26
CA VAL A 426 1.13 -32.43 -8.63
C VAL A 426 2.30 -32.31 -9.59
N THR A 427 2.43 -33.26 -10.53
CA THR A 427 3.43 -33.16 -11.61
C THR A 427 2.77 -32.49 -12.83
N LEU A 428 3.32 -31.34 -13.23
CA LEU A 428 2.83 -30.51 -14.35
C LEU A 428 3.11 -31.18 -15.70
N PRO A 429 2.39 -30.87 -16.78
CA PRO A 429 2.79 -31.27 -18.13
C PRO A 429 4.19 -30.73 -18.47
N ARG A 430 4.75 -31.15 -19.62
CA ARG A 430 5.93 -30.47 -20.16
C ARG A 430 5.48 -29.07 -20.59
N LEU A 431 6.25 -28.08 -20.21
CA LEU A 431 6.01 -26.68 -20.53
C LEU A 431 7.02 -26.26 -21.60
N ALA A 432 6.64 -25.27 -22.40
CA ALA A 432 7.52 -24.68 -23.39
C ALA A 432 8.76 -24.05 -22.71
N GLN A 433 9.78 -23.72 -23.49
CA GLN A 433 10.85 -22.87 -22.99
C GLN A 433 10.30 -21.47 -22.75
N GLY A 434 10.64 -20.86 -21.62
CA GLY A 434 10.11 -19.54 -21.27
C GLY A 434 9.87 -19.37 -19.77
N ARG A 435 9.20 -18.28 -19.43
CA ARG A 435 8.76 -17.96 -18.08
C ARG A 435 7.29 -18.36 -17.92
N HIS A 436 6.99 -19.08 -16.85
CA HIS A 436 5.66 -19.60 -16.54
C HIS A 436 5.21 -19.11 -15.16
N TYR A 437 3.93 -18.81 -15.01
CA TYR A 437 3.33 -18.27 -13.79
C TYR A 437 2.35 -19.30 -13.26
N VAL A 438 2.79 -20.14 -12.34
CA VAL A 438 1.99 -21.29 -11.86
C VAL A 438 1.10 -20.87 -10.69
N LYS A 439 -0.21 -21.02 -10.84
CA LYS A 439 -1.21 -20.77 -9.80
C LYS A 439 -2.07 -22.00 -9.53
N VAL A 440 -2.51 -22.20 -8.29
CA VAL A 440 -3.35 -23.33 -7.89
C VAL A 440 -4.63 -22.81 -7.25
N THR A 441 -5.78 -23.24 -7.77
CA THR A 441 -7.08 -23.02 -7.14
C THR A 441 -7.60 -24.33 -6.57
N LEU A 442 -8.03 -24.32 -5.31
CA LEU A 442 -8.85 -25.36 -4.72
C LEU A 442 -10.31 -24.91 -4.81
N ASN A 443 -11.13 -25.65 -5.56
CA ASN A 443 -12.55 -25.35 -5.68
C ASN A 443 -13.27 -25.57 -4.35
N GLY A 444 -14.26 -24.72 -4.09
CA GLY A 444 -15.11 -24.81 -2.92
C GLY A 444 -16.01 -26.05 -2.95
N ASN A 445 -16.53 -26.40 -1.77
CA ASN A 445 -17.50 -27.47 -1.58
C ASN A 445 -18.43 -27.10 -0.39
N PRO A 446 -19.40 -27.94 0.02
CA PRO A 446 -20.29 -27.61 1.14
C PRO A 446 -19.60 -27.39 2.51
N VAL A 447 -18.33 -27.76 2.66
CA VAL A 447 -17.55 -27.65 3.90
C VAL A 447 -16.56 -26.48 3.86
N GLN A 448 -16.04 -26.11 2.69
CA GLN A 448 -15.00 -25.10 2.54
C GLN A 448 -15.27 -24.14 1.37
N LEU A 449 -14.86 -22.88 1.50
CA LEU A 449 -14.86 -21.91 0.39
C LEU A 449 -13.78 -22.25 -0.65
N PRO A 450 -13.90 -21.79 -1.91
CA PRO A 450 -12.79 -21.85 -2.84
C PRO A 450 -11.61 -21.01 -2.32
N VAL A 451 -10.38 -21.38 -2.68
CA VAL A 451 -9.18 -20.60 -2.38
C VAL A 451 -8.17 -20.76 -3.51
N THR A 452 -7.45 -19.69 -3.81
CA THR A 452 -6.40 -19.66 -4.82
C THR A 452 -5.06 -19.32 -4.17
N SER A 453 -3.97 -19.93 -4.64
CA SER A 453 -2.62 -19.59 -4.21
C SER A 453 -2.11 -18.37 -4.97
N PRO A 454 -1.14 -17.62 -4.44
CA PRO A 454 -0.35 -16.70 -5.25
C PRO A 454 0.33 -17.41 -6.42
N TYR A 455 0.71 -16.66 -7.47
CA TYR A 455 1.54 -17.20 -8.54
C TYR A 455 2.93 -17.61 -8.03
N ARG A 456 3.49 -18.61 -8.71
CA ARG A 456 4.87 -19.04 -8.53
C ARG A 456 5.57 -19.06 -9.89
N THR A 457 6.63 -18.28 -10.00
CA THR A 457 7.40 -18.18 -11.24
C THR A 457 8.28 -19.41 -11.44
N LEU A 458 8.16 -20.03 -12.63
CA LEU A 458 8.96 -21.15 -13.08
C LEU A 458 9.66 -20.76 -14.39
N ARG A 459 10.99 -20.90 -14.42
CA ARG A 459 11.78 -20.71 -15.64
C ARG A 459 12.15 -22.05 -16.28
N VAL A 460 11.68 -22.29 -17.49
CA VAL A 460 12.02 -23.46 -18.30
C VAL A 460 13.12 -23.06 -19.29
N ARG A 461 14.25 -23.77 -19.25
CA ARG A 461 15.47 -23.50 -20.02
C ARG A 461 15.79 -24.59 -21.04
#